data_AF-E9RYC9-F1
#
_entry.id   AF-E9RYC9-F1
#
_cell.length_a   1.000
_cell.length_b   1.000
_cell.length_c   1.000
_cell.angle_alpha   90.00
_cell.angle_beta   90.00
_cell.angle_gamma   90.00
#
_symmetry.space_group_name_H-M   'P 1'
#
loop_
_entity.id
_entity.type
_entity.pdbx_description
1 polymer ?
#
loop_
_entity_poly.entity_id
_entity_poly.type
_entity_poly.pdbx_seq_one_letter_code
_entity_poly.pdbx_strand_id
1 'polypeptide(L)'
;MLPTNIDLSAAEIELIGVENKEFIIRDEVAKIRGNYDFVIVDCPPSLSMLTINAMTTADTVLVPIQCEYYALEGLSQLMHTIDLVKERLNPDLEMEGVVFTMYNARTNLSLQVVENVKDNLDQTIYKTIIPRNIRLAEAPSHGLPINIYDPKSSGAESYMLLAEEVIHKGEE
;
A
#
# COMPACT_ATOMS: atom_id res chain seq x y z
N MET A 1 -2.20 14.52 7.72
CA MET A 1 -2.33 14.17 6.29
C MET A 1 -1.69 15.27 5.47
N LEU A 2 -0.73 14.93 4.60
CA LEU A 2 -0.17 15.84 3.61
C LEU A 2 -0.75 15.43 2.25
N PRO A 3 -1.68 16.21 1.67
CA PRO A 3 -2.32 15.82 0.41
C PRO A 3 -1.35 15.92 -0.77
N THR A 4 -1.47 15.01 -1.72
CA THR A 4 -0.82 15.12 -3.02
C THR A 4 -1.62 16.06 -3.93
N ASN A 5 -0.97 16.67 -4.91
CA ASN A 5 -1.63 17.49 -5.94
C ASN A 5 -1.11 17.10 -7.34
N ILE A 6 -1.72 17.68 -8.38
CA ILE A 6 -1.34 17.38 -9.77
C ILE A 6 0.11 17.79 -10.07
N ASP A 7 0.66 18.76 -9.34
CA ASP A 7 2.05 19.20 -9.52
C ASP A 7 3.05 18.11 -9.13
N LEU A 8 2.66 17.13 -8.30
CA LEU A 8 3.51 16.00 -7.96
C LEU A 8 3.88 15.18 -9.21
N SER A 9 3.08 15.17 -10.27
CA SER A 9 3.46 14.51 -11.53
C SER A 9 4.55 15.27 -12.30
N ALA A 10 4.72 16.58 -12.05
CA ALA A 10 5.81 17.37 -12.61
C ALA A 10 7.11 17.23 -11.81
N ALA A 11 7.02 16.82 -10.54
CA ALA A 11 8.18 16.62 -9.68
C ALA A 11 9.21 15.67 -10.31
N GLU A 12 8.78 14.64 -11.03
CA GLU A 12 9.71 13.70 -11.69
C GLU A 12 10.62 14.38 -12.73
N ILE A 13 10.12 15.42 -13.40
CA ILE A 13 10.88 16.22 -14.35
C ILE A 13 11.83 17.16 -13.62
N GLU A 14 11.36 17.79 -12.53
CA GLU A 14 12.17 18.71 -11.72
C GLU A 14 13.32 18.00 -10.99
N LEU A 15 13.13 16.72 -10.67
CA LEU A 15 14.15 15.87 -10.04
C LEU A 15 15.25 15.42 -11.01
N ILE A 16 15.19 15.77 -12.29
CA ILE A 16 16.26 15.47 -13.25
C ILE A 16 17.51 16.28 -12.90
N GLY A 17 18.61 15.57 -12.64
CA GLY A 17 19.90 16.19 -12.28
C GLY A 17 20.05 16.54 -10.79
N VAL A 18 19.02 16.28 -9.97
CA VAL A 18 19.14 16.36 -8.51
C VAL A 18 19.91 15.15 -7.99
N GLU A 19 20.99 15.39 -7.24
CA GLU A 19 21.74 14.35 -6.54
C GLU A 19 20.89 13.75 -5.40
N ASN A 20 21.00 12.44 -5.17
CA ASN A 20 20.29 11.72 -4.11
C ASN A 20 18.76 11.91 -4.15
N LYS A 21 18.20 12.11 -5.35
CA LYS A 21 16.77 12.38 -5.55
C LYS A 21 15.85 11.28 -5.04
N GLU A 22 16.38 10.08 -4.85
CA GLU A 22 15.71 8.92 -4.25
C GLU A 22 15.56 8.99 -2.74
N PHE A 23 16.21 9.94 -2.07
CA PHE A 23 16.20 10.06 -0.61
C PHE A 23 15.48 11.33 -0.10
N ILE A 24 14.87 12.12 -0.99
CA ILE A 24 14.28 13.41 -0.62
C ILE A 24 13.18 13.24 0.41
N ILE A 25 12.24 12.31 0.20
CA ILE A 25 11.16 12.09 1.17
C ILE A 25 11.71 11.55 2.49
N ARG A 26 12.71 10.65 2.44
CA ARG A 26 13.34 10.07 3.61
C ARG A 26 13.94 11.13 4.51
N ASP A 27 14.69 12.06 3.93
CA ASP A 27 15.41 13.09 4.67
C ASP A 27 14.45 14.11 5.30
N GLU A 28 13.32 14.41 4.65
CA GLU A 28 12.27 15.26 5.23
C GLU A 28 11.44 14.55 6.32
N VAL A 29 11.07 13.29 6.10
CA VAL A 29 10.32 12.49 7.08
C VAL A 29 11.17 12.23 8.33
N ALA A 30 12.49 12.03 8.19
CA ALA A 30 13.40 11.82 9.31
C ALA A 30 13.34 12.96 10.36
N LYS A 31 13.04 14.19 9.94
CA LYS A 31 12.92 15.36 10.83
C LYS A 31 11.68 15.31 11.72
N ILE A 32 10.63 14.62 11.28
CA ILE A 32 9.33 14.58 11.97
C ILE A 32 8.95 13.20 12.49
N ARG A 33 9.67 12.13 12.12
CA ARG A 33 9.29 10.75 12.45
C ARG A 33 9.12 10.50 13.95
N GLY A 34 9.88 11.21 14.80
CA GLY A 34 9.77 11.08 16.26
C GLY A 34 8.46 11.63 16.87
N ASN A 35 7.62 12.30 16.08
CA ASN A 35 6.36 12.88 16.53
C ASN A 35 5.14 11.99 16.25
N TYR A 36 5.33 10.85 15.58
CA TYR A 36 4.24 9.97 15.13
C TYR A 36 4.58 8.51 15.41
N ASP A 37 3.59 7.72 15.83
CA ASP A 37 3.74 6.28 15.98
C ASP A 37 3.83 5.57 14.62
N PHE A 38 3.07 6.08 13.63
CA PHE A 38 3.04 5.56 12.27
C PHE A 38 3.07 6.68 11.24
N VAL A 39 3.78 6.45 10.13
CA VAL A 39 3.78 7.30 8.93
C VAL A 39 3.33 6.45 7.75
N ILE A 40 2.16 6.77 7.18
CA ILE A 40 1.63 6.08 6.00
C ILE A 40 1.95 6.91 4.76
N VAL A 41 2.61 6.29 3.78
CA VAL A 41 2.94 6.90 2.49
C VAL A 41 2.10 6.23 1.39
N ASP A 42 1.15 6.96 0.83
CA ASP A 42 0.33 6.48 -0.29
C ASP A 42 1.10 6.69 -1.61
N CYS A 43 1.31 5.59 -2.34
CA CYS A 43 2.17 5.57 -3.52
C CYS A 43 1.35 5.70 -4.81
N PRO A 44 1.87 6.39 -5.85
CA PRO A 44 1.24 6.34 -7.17
C PRO A 44 1.30 4.91 -7.74
N PRO A 45 0.39 4.54 -8.67
CA PRO A 45 0.33 3.19 -9.23
C PRO A 45 1.52 2.83 -10.13
N SER A 46 2.32 3.83 -10.53
CA SER A 46 3.51 3.65 -11.38
C SER A 46 4.75 3.34 -10.54
N LEU A 47 5.59 2.42 -11.01
CA LEU A 47 6.93 2.18 -10.47
C LEU A 47 7.89 3.28 -10.94
N SER A 48 7.71 4.48 -10.39
CA SER A 48 8.43 5.68 -10.78
C SER A 48 9.33 6.22 -9.65
N MET A 49 9.93 7.39 -9.86
CA MET A 49 10.84 8.01 -8.88
C MET A 49 10.14 8.31 -7.54
N LEU A 50 8.84 8.60 -7.58
CA LEU A 50 8.04 8.83 -6.37
C LEU A 50 7.88 7.56 -5.55
N THR A 51 7.61 6.44 -6.22
CA THR A 51 7.46 5.14 -5.55
C THR A 51 8.79 4.66 -4.98
N ILE A 52 9.90 4.89 -5.67
CA ILE A 52 11.24 4.63 -5.12
C ILE A 52 11.48 5.49 -3.87
N ASN A 53 11.16 6.80 -3.90
CA ASN A 53 11.28 7.67 -2.72
C ASN A 53 10.43 7.17 -1.53
N ALA A 54 9.23 6.65 -1.81
CA ALA A 54 8.39 6.07 -0.77
C ALA A 54 9.05 4.82 -0.17
N MET A 55 9.57 3.91 -1.01
CA MET A 55 10.24 2.68 -0.54
C MET A 55 11.58 2.95 0.17
N THR A 56 12.32 4.01 -0.20
CA THR A 56 13.54 4.41 0.53
C THR A 56 13.25 5.09 1.87
N THR A 57 12.01 5.56 2.07
CA THR A 57 11.55 6.18 3.31
C THR A 57 10.92 5.17 4.26
N ALA A 58 10.22 4.17 3.72
CA ALA A 58 9.42 3.23 4.48
C ALA A 58 10.28 2.20 5.23
N ASP A 59 9.83 1.81 6.41
CA ASP A 59 10.37 0.64 7.11
C ASP A 59 9.79 -0.66 6.48
N THR A 60 8.48 -0.67 6.18
CA THR A 60 7.81 -1.81 5.53
C THR A 60 6.84 -1.41 4.42
N VAL A 61 6.53 -2.35 3.50
CA VAL A 61 5.62 -2.13 2.35
C VAL A 61 4.41 -3.07 2.40
N LEU A 62 3.20 -2.50 2.55
CA LEU A 62 1.92 -3.20 2.44
C LEU A 62 1.41 -3.16 1.00
N VAL A 63 1.08 -4.31 0.42
CA VAL A 63 0.65 -4.43 -0.98
C VAL A 63 -0.85 -4.74 -1.07
N PRO A 64 -1.68 -3.77 -1.51
CA PRO A 64 -3.07 -4.03 -1.83
C PRO A 64 -3.20 -4.71 -3.19
N ILE A 65 -3.76 -5.92 -3.22
CA ILE A 65 -4.00 -6.67 -4.46
C ILE A 65 -5.49 -6.70 -4.74
N GLN A 66 -5.87 -6.24 -5.93
CA GLN A 66 -7.23 -6.41 -6.44
C GLN A 66 -7.40 -7.82 -7.00
N CYS A 67 -8.50 -8.49 -6.65
CA CYS A 67 -8.76 -9.88 -7.04
C CYS A 67 -9.17 -10.04 -8.51
N GLU A 68 -8.27 -9.68 -9.43
CA GLU A 68 -8.44 -9.70 -10.88
C GLU A 68 -7.34 -10.53 -11.58
N TYR A 69 -7.52 -10.81 -12.87
CA TYR A 69 -6.71 -11.76 -13.63
C TYR A 69 -5.20 -11.45 -13.62
N TYR A 70 -4.80 -10.17 -13.61
CA TYR A 70 -3.41 -9.73 -13.67
C TYR A 70 -2.72 -9.57 -12.29
N ALA A 71 -3.36 -10.02 -11.21
CA ALA A 71 -2.86 -9.83 -9.85
C ALA A 71 -1.44 -10.36 -9.62
N LEU A 72 -1.13 -11.56 -10.15
CA LEU A 72 0.18 -12.21 -9.94
C LEU A 72 1.32 -11.59 -10.75
N GLU A 73 1.03 -11.12 -11.96
CA GLU A 73 2.06 -10.51 -12.81
C GLU A 73 2.53 -9.18 -12.21
N GLY A 74 1.59 -8.34 -11.78
CA GLY A 74 1.90 -7.09 -11.10
C GLY A 74 2.63 -7.32 -9.77
N LEU A 75 2.23 -8.34 -9.00
CA LEU A 75 2.88 -8.69 -7.74
C LEU A 75 4.34 -9.09 -7.94
N SER A 76 4.62 -9.96 -8.93
CA SER A 76 5.98 -10.41 -9.24
C SER A 76 6.90 -9.24 -9.60
N GLN A 77 6.42 -8.29 -10.40
CA GLN A 77 7.18 -7.09 -10.78
C GLN A 77 7.43 -6.16 -9.58
N LEU A 78 6.44 -6.00 -8.71
CA LEU A 78 6.57 -5.20 -7.50
C LEU A 78 7.58 -5.82 -6.53
N MET A 79 7.52 -7.14 -6.29
CA MET A 79 8.48 -7.84 -5.44
C MET A 79 9.92 -7.66 -5.95
N HIS A 80 10.14 -7.86 -7.25
CA HIS A 80 11.45 -7.62 -7.85
C HIS A 80 11.95 -6.18 -7.62
N THR A 81 11.05 -5.20 -7.69
CA THR A 81 11.40 -3.79 -7.44
C THR A 81 11.73 -3.53 -5.98
N ILE A 82 10.95 -4.09 -5.05
CA ILE A 82 11.22 -4.01 -3.60
C ILE A 82 12.59 -4.60 -3.30
N ASP A 83 12.92 -5.76 -3.87
CA ASP A 83 14.24 -6.40 -3.68
C ASP A 83 15.38 -5.52 -4.18
N LEU A 84 15.24 -4.90 -5.36
CA LEU A 84 16.24 -3.98 -5.90
C LEU A 84 16.44 -2.73 -5.03
N VAL A 85 15.34 -2.16 -4.51
CA VAL A 85 15.41 -1.01 -3.60
C VAL A 85 16.06 -1.43 -2.28
N LYS A 86 15.69 -2.60 -1.75
CA LYS A 86 16.27 -3.15 -0.53
C LYS A 86 17.78 -3.33 -0.65
N GLU A 87 18.23 -3.97 -1.73
CA GLU A 87 19.65 -4.26 -1.97
C GLU A 87 20.49 -2.98 -2.12
N ARG A 88 19.93 -1.95 -2.78
CA ARG A 88 20.73 -0.81 -3.24
C ARG A 88 20.56 0.48 -2.46
N LEU A 89 19.38 0.70 -1.86
CA LEU A 89 18.98 2.01 -1.35
C LEU A 89 18.48 1.96 0.11
N ASN A 90 17.75 0.91 0.50
CA ASN A 90 17.17 0.78 1.83
C ASN A 90 17.26 -0.67 2.37
N PRO A 91 18.41 -1.07 2.94
CA PRO A 91 18.62 -2.44 3.43
C PRO A 91 17.62 -2.92 4.49
N ASP A 92 17.01 -1.97 5.22
CA ASP A 92 16.06 -2.24 6.30
C ASP A 92 14.62 -2.40 5.77
N LEU A 93 14.38 -2.18 4.47
CA LEU A 93 13.05 -2.32 3.87
C LEU A 93 12.55 -3.76 3.93
N GLU A 94 11.35 -3.97 4.45
CA GLU A 94 10.71 -5.28 4.47
C GLU A 94 9.35 -5.29 3.78
N MET A 95 8.96 -6.44 3.25
CA MET A 95 7.59 -6.61 2.78
C MET A 95 6.71 -6.84 4.00
N GLU A 96 5.80 -5.89 4.24
CA GLU A 96 4.82 -6.01 5.32
C GLU A 96 3.90 -7.19 5.01
N GLY A 97 3.36 -7.23 3.81
CA GLY A 97 2.51 -8.33 3.36
C GLY A 97 1.51 -7.90 2.32
N VAL A 98 0.57 -8.79 2.06
CA VAL A 98 -0.47 -8.61 1.04
C VAL A 98 -1.84 -8.54 1.66
N VAL A 99 -2.63 -7.55 1.24
CA VAL A 99 -4.05 -7.44 1.57
C VAL A 99 -4.89 -7.54 0.30
N PHE A 100 -5.89 -8.41 0.30
CA PHE A 100 -6.83 -8.52 -0.82
C PHE A 100 -7.89 -7.44 -0.74
N THR A 101 -8.13 -6.76 -1.87
CA THR A 101 -9.09 -5.66 -1.98
C THR A 101 -10.08 -5.89 -3.12
N MET A 102 -11.20 -5.16 -3.04
CA MET A 102 -12.32 -5.26 -3.97
C MET A 102 -12.85 -6.70 -4.15
N TYR A 103 -12.75 -7.53 -3.12
CA TYR A 103 -13.15 -8.94 -3.20
C TYR A 103 -14.65 -9.07 -3.47
N ASN A 104 -15.01 -9.91 -4.45
CA ASN A 104 -16.40 -10.18 -4.80
C ASN A 104 -16.74 -11.66 -4.60
N ALA A 105 -17.43 -11.96 -3.49
CA ALA A 105 -17.86 -13.32 -3.13
C ALA A 105 -18.81 -13.97 -4.16
N ARG A 106 -19.40 -13.20 -5.09
CA ARG A 106 -20.29 -13.74 -6.13
C ARG A 106 -19.54 -14.31 -7.32
N THR A 107 -18.22 -14.10 -7.40
CA THR A 107 -17.40 -14.50 -8.54
C THR A 107 -16.35 -15.50 -8.13
N ASN A 108 -16.29 -16.64 -8.82
CA ASN A 108 -15.24 -17.64 -8.62
C ASN A 108 -13.84 -17.08 -8.92
N LEU A 109 -13.73 -16.07 -9.80
CA LEU A 109 -12.47 -15.41 -10.11
C LEU A 109 -11.78 -14.85 -8.85
N SER A 110 -12.53 -14.17 -7.97
CA SER A 110 -11.93 -13.61 -6.76
C SER A 110 -11.39 -14.68 -5.82
N LEU A 111 -12.07 -15.83 -5.72
CA LEU A 111 -11.59 -16.97 -4.95
C LEU A 111 -10.31 -17.57 -5.57
N GLN A 112 -10.33 -17.81 -6.89
CA GLN A 112 -9.19 -18.37 -7.61
C GLN A 112 -7.95 -17.48 -7.51
N VAL A 113 -8.10 -16.15 -7.56
CA VAL A 113 -6.98 -15.22 -7.39
C VAL A 113 -6.41 -15.31 -5.97
N VAL A 114 -7.26 -15.37 -4.94
CA VAL A 114 -6.81 -15.51 -3.55
C VAL A 114 -6.06 -16.81 -3.34
N GLU A 115 -6.59 -17.93 -3.83
CA GLU A 115 -5.93 -19.25 -3.75
C GLU A 115 -4.60 -19.24 -4.49
N ASN A 116 -4.57 -18.74 -5.72
CA ASN A 116 -3.36 -18.72 -6.54
C ASN A 116 -2.26 -17.83 -5.92
N VAL A 117 -2.60 -16.66 -5.38
CA VAL A 117 -1.62 -15.82 -4.66
C VAL A 117 -1.13 -16.51 -3.39
N LYS A 118 -2.00 -17.18 -2.62
CA LYS A 118 -1.59 -17.94 -1.43
C LYS A 118 -0.67 -19.10 -1.74
N ASP A 119 -0.88 -19.78 -2.87
CA ASP A 119 -0.09 -20.94 -3.27
C ASP A 119 1.29 -20.57 -3.83
N ASN A 120 1.47 -19.33 -4.31
CA ASN A 120 2.70 -18.88 -4.99
C ASN A 120 3.49 -17.81 -4.22
N LEU A 121 2.96 -17.31 -3.10
CA LEU A 121 3.58 -16.24 -2.33
C LEU A 121 3.99 -16.73 -0.94
N ASP A 122 5.29 -16.68 -0.67
CA ASP A 122 5.86 -17.05 0.65
C ASP A 122 5.82 -15.89 1.68
N GLN A 123 5.15 -14.80 1.35
CA GLN A 123 5.09 -13.57 2.16
C GLN A 123 3.85 -13.56 3.05
N THR A 124 3.85 -12.69 4.06
CA THR A 124 2.70 -12.55 4.96
C THR A 124 1.46 -12.12 4.17
N ILE A 125 0.38 -12.90 4.29
CA ILE A 125 -0.92 -12.58 3.71
C ILE A 125 -1.87 -12.28 4.87
N TYR A 126 -2.45 -11.07 4.86
CA TYR A 126 -3.41 -10.65 5.85
C TYR A 126 -4.66 -11.52 5.77
N LYS A 127 -5.16 -11.93 6.93
CA LYS A 127 -6.42 -12.68 7.08
C LYS A 127 -7.60 -11.80 6.65
N THR A 128 -7.50 -10.50 6.89
CA THR A 128 -8.52 -9.53 6.52
C THR A 128 -8.58 -9.31 5.01
N ILE A 129 -9.78 -9.41 4.44
CA ILE A 129 -10.07 -9.16 3.03
C ILE A 129 -11.02 -7.97 2.94
N ILE A 130 -10.71 -6.97 2.10
CA ILE A 130 -11.55 -5.80 1.88
C ILE A 130 -12.59 -6.10 0.78
N PRO A 131 -13.89 -6.19 1.11
CA PRO A 131 -14.92 -6.54 0.14
C PRO A 131 -15.22 -5.37 -0.80
N ARG A 132 -15.74 -5.68 -1.98
CA ARG A 132 -16.34 -4.66 -2.86
C ARG A 132 -17.60 -4.11 -2.19
N ASN A 133 -17.56 -2.84 -1.79
CA ASN A 133 -18.63 -2.17 -1.05
C ASN A 133 -18.99 -0.82 -1.71
N ILE A 134 -20.29 -0.56 -1.92
CA ILE A 134 -20.78 0.66 -2.57
C ILE A 134 -20.50 1.90 -1.71
N ARG A 135 -20.72 1.82 -0.39
CA ARG A 135 -20.48 2.93 0.54
C ARG A 135 -19.01 3.32 0.58
N LEU A 136 -18.11 2.33 0.52
CA LEU A 136 -16.67 2.58 0.41
C LEU A 136 -16.31 3.33 -0.89
N ALA A 137 -16.99 3.05 -2.00
CA ALA A 137 -16.80 3.78 -3.26
C ALA A 137 -17.43 5.19 -3.25
N GLU A 138 -18.49 5.41 -2.47
CA GLU A 138 -19.16 6.71 -2.33
C GLU A 138 -18.39 7.67 -1.41
N ALA A 139 -17.75 7.16 -0.35
CA ALA A 139 -17.12 7.97 0.69
C ALA A 139 -16.10 9.03 0.16
N PRO A 140 -15.22 8.74 -0.81
CA PRO A 140 -14.32 9.74 -1.39
C PRO A 140 -15.03 10.93 -2.04
N SER A 141 -16.20 10.71 -2.66
CA SER A 141 -16.99 11.80 -3.29
C SER A 141 -17.55 12.79 -2.27
N HIS A 142 -17.62 12.38 -1.00
CA HIS A 142 -18.01 13.21 0.14
C HIS A 142 -16.81 13.77 0.91
N GLY A 143 -15.58 13.43 0.52
CA GLY A 143 -14.36 13.85 1.22
C GLY A 143 -14.27 13.31 2.65
N LEU A 144 -14.94 12.19 2.95
CA LEU A 144 -14.97 11.58 4.28
C LEU A 144 -14.36 10.18 4.22
N PRO A 145 -13.55 9.78 5.22
CA PRO A 145 -13.11 8.39 5.33
C PRO A 145 -14.30 7.48 5.69
N ILE A 146 -14.23 6.21 5.33
CA ILE A 146 -15.37 5.28 5.43
C ILE A 146 -15.86 5.08 6.87
N ASN A 147 -14.95 5.14 7.84
CA ASN A 147 -15.28 5.03 9.27
C ASN A 147 -16.10 6.23 9.80
N ILE A 148 -16.11 7.35 9.09
CA ILE A 148 -16.96 8.52 9.39
C ILE A 148 -18.20 8.52 8.49
N TYR A 149 -18.04 8.22 7.20
CA TYR A 149 -19.12 8.24 6.23
C TYR A 149 -20.21 7.19 6.52
N ASP A 150 -19.81 5.94 6.71
CA ASP A 150 -20.70 4.85 7.11
C ASP A 150 -19.95 3.83 7.99
N PRO A 151 -19.85 4.09 9.31
CA PRO A 151 -19.10 3.25 10.24
C PRO A 151 -19.63 1.82 10.36
N LYS A 152 -20.88 1.55 9.93
CA LYS A 152 -21.53 0.23 9.99
C LYS A 152 -21.46 -0.51 8.65
N SER A 153 -20.81 0.08 7.65
CA SER A 153 -20.61 -0.59 6.36
C SER A 153 -19.60 -1.72 6.50
N SER A 154 -19.78 -2.79 5.72
CA SER A 154 -18.80 -3.89 5.70
C SER A 154 -17.40 -3.43 5.31
N GLY A 155 -17.26 -2.35 4.52
CA GLY A 155 -15.97 -1.74 4.21
C GLY A 155 -15.30 -1.12 5.44
N ALA A 156 -16.05 -0.37 6.26
CA ALA A 156 -15.53 0.19 7.51
C ALA A 156 -15.07 -0.89 8.49
N GLU A 157 -15.89 -1.94 8.67
CA GLU A 157 -15.57 -3.07 9.54
C GLU A 157 -14.29 -3.78 9.07
N SER A 158 -14.15 -4.08 7.77
CA SER A 158 -12.95 -4.71 7.23
C SER A 158 -11.69 -3.85 7.38
N TYR A 159 -11.77 -2.53 7.20
CA TYR A 159 -10.60 -1.67 7.44
C TYR A 159 -10.21 -1.58 8.92
N MET A 160 -11.18 -1.65 9.85
CA MET A 160 -10.88 -1.69 11.28
C MET A 160 -10.17 -2.98 11.66
N LEU A 161 -10.64 -4.13 11.15
CA LEU A 161 -9.98 -5.42 11.34
C LEU A 161 -8.56 -5.44 10.75
N LEU A 162 -8.38 -4.83 9.57
CA LEU A 162 -7.04 -4.71 8.97
C LEU A 162 -6.13 -3.86 9.83
N ALA A 163 -6.62 -2.73 10.38
CA ALA A 163 -5.83 -1.88 11.26
C ALA A 163 -5.44 -2.63 12.55
N GLU A 164 -6.36 -3.39 13.15
CA GLU A 164 -6.04 -4.27 14.29
C GLU A 164 -4.96 -5.29 13.92
N GLU A 165 -5.08 -5.94 12.77
CA GLU A 165 -4.11 -6.94 12.29
C GLU A 165 -2.72 -6.31 12.04
N VAL A 166 -2.66 -5.09 11.51
CA VAL A 166 -1.39 -4.35 11.32
C VAL A 166 -0.76 -3.96 12.67
N ILE A 167 -1.55 -3.48 13.63
CA ILE A 167 -1.03 -3.01 14.93
C ILE A 167 -0.48 -4.17 15.78
N HIS A 168 -1.14 -5.34 15.76
CA HIS A 168 -0.75 -6.48 16.61
C HIS A 168 0.21 -7.46 15.92
N LYS A 169 0.67 -7.13 14.71
CA LYS A 169 1.60 -7.97 13.98
C LYS A 169 2.96 -7.99 14.70
N GLY A 170 3.31 -9.15 15.27
CA GLY A 170 4.49 -9.34 16.10
C GLY A 170 4.19 -9.77 17.55
N GLU A 171 2.92 -9.83 17.95
CA GLU A 171 2.48 -10.30 19.28
C GLU A 171 2.02 -11.79 19.29
N GLU A 172 2.39 -12.59 18.28
CA GLU A 172 2.17 -14.06 18.28
C GLU A 172 3.26 -14.83 19.06
#